data_AF-A0A7C5K0V0-F1
#
_entry.id   AF-A0A7C5K0V0-F1
#
_cell.length_a   1.000
_cell.length_b   1.000
_cell.length_c   1.000
_cell.angle_alpha   90.00
_cell.angle_beta   90.00
_cell.angle_gamma   90.00
#
_symmetry.space_group_name_H-M   'P 1'
#
loop_
_entity.id
_entity.type
_entity.pdbx_description
1 polymer ?
#
loop_
_entity_poly.entity_id
_entity_poly.type
_entity_poly.pdbx_seq_one_letter_code
_entity_poly.pdbx_strand_id
1 'polypeptide(L)' 'MRGLIAYLDSSSIVKRYVEGSGSKTVRDVYLKAYSGESTIAFSSWNIMETLGAFDEVYFNGYI' A
#
# COMPACT_ATOMS: atom_id res chain seq x y z
N MET A 1 -24.73 -1.26 1.57
CA MET A 1 -24.18 -0.32 0.58
C MET A 1 -22.91 -0.92 0.02
N ARG A 2 -22.72 -0.99 -1.31
CA ARG A 2 -21.41 -1.35 -1.87
C ARG A 2 -20.52 -0.12 -1.70
N GLY A 3 -19.72 -0.08 -0.63
CA GLY A 3 -18.71 0.97 -0.43
C GLY A 3 -17.69 0.98 -1.57
N LEU A 4 -17.02 2.11 -1.79
CA LEU A 4 -15.99 2.21 -2.81
C LEU A 4 -14.84 1.24 -2.46
N ILE A 5 -14.47 0.35 -3.38
CA ILE A 5 -13.35 -0.57 -3.18
C ILE A 5 -12.11 0.03 -3.86
N ALA A 6 -11.09 0.35 -3.08
CA ALA A 6 -9.79 0.74 -3.58
C ALA A 6 -8.89 -0.50 -3.68
N TYR A 7 -8.56 -0.91 -4.90
CA TYR A 7 -7.60 -1.99 -5.11
C TYR A 7 -6.17 -1.44 -5.05
N LEU A 8 -5.30 -2.03 -4.25
CA LEU A 8 -3.90 -1.64 -4.12
C LEU A 8 -3.00 -2.62 -4.87
N ASP A 9 -2.12 -2.07 -5.70
CA ASP A 9 -0.95 -2.79 -6.21
C ASP A 9 0.18 -2.80 -5.16
N SER A 10 1.20 -3.61 -5.41
CA SER A 10 2.37 -3.72 -4.53
C SER A 10 3.10 -2.37 -4.35
N SER A 11 3.16 -1.54 -5.40
CA SER A 11 3.79 -0.21 -5.34
C SER A 11 3.05 0.77 -4.41
N SER A 12 1.72 0.72 -4.38
CA SER A 12 0.88 1.53 -3.50
C SER A 12 1.02 1.08 -2.05
N ILE A 13 1.15 -0.23 -1.80
CA ILE A 13 1.41 -0.74 -0.45
C ILE A 13 2.78 -0.27 0.04
N VAL A 14 3.83 -0.32 -0.79
CA VAL A 14 5.16 0.18 -0.42
C VAL A 14 5.13 1.67 -0.06
N LYS A 15 4.48 2.51 -0.88
CA LYS A 15 4.33 3.97 -0.65
C LYS A 15 3.58 4.32 0.62
N ARG A 16 2.88 3.37 1.25
CA ARG A 16 2.30 3.59 2.59
C ARG A 16 3.38 3.74 3.66
N TYR A 17 4.51 3.07 3.48
CA TYR A 17 5.58 2.95 4.48
C TYR A 17 6.86 3.68 4.08
N VAL A 18 7.07 3.91 2.78
CA VAL A 18 8.21 4.68 2.25
C VAL A 18 7.71 6.01 1.71
N GLU A 19 8.29 7.12 2.22
CA GLU A 19 7.93 8.47 1.78
C GLU A 19 8.42 8.71 0.34
N GLY A 20 7.58 9.34 -0.49
CA GLY A 20 7.90 9.55 -1.90
C GLY A 20 6.71 10.07 -2.71
N SER A 21 6.86 10.11 -4.04
CA SER A 21 5.77 10.55 -4.90
C SER A 21 4.57 9.61 -4.79
N GLY A 22 3.40 10.19 -4.49
CA GLY A 22 2.15 9.45 -4.30
C GLY A 22 1.93 8.88 -2.89
N SER A 23 2.86 9.03 -1.94
CA SER A 23 2.67 8.65 -0.52
C SER A 23 1.43 9.31 0.08
N LYS A 24 1.24 10.62 -0.20
CA LYS A 24 0.07 11.39 0.25
C LYS A 24 -1.25 10.81 -0.29
N THR A 25 -1.28 10.46 -1.56
CA THR A 25 -2.48 9.86 -2.19
C THR A 25 -2.81 8.51 -1.54
N VAL A 26 -1.81 7.66 -1.32
CA VAL A 26 -1.99 6.38 -0.62
C VAL A 26 -2.47 6.61 0.80
N ARG A 27 -1.88 7.59 1.52
CA ARG A 27 -2.32 7.94 2.88
C ARG A 27 -3.80 8.32 2.91
N ASP A 28 -4.28 9.12 1.95
CA ASP A 28 -5.69 9.50 1.88
C ASP A 28 -6.62 8.30 1.63
N VAL A 29 -6.18 7.32 0.83
CA VAL A 29 -6.92 6.05 0.63
C VAL A 29 -7.04 5.28 1.94
N TYR A 30 -5.97 5.16 2.71
CA TYR A 30 -5.99 4.50 4.02
C TYR A 30 -6.87 5.25 5.03
N LEU A 31 -6.83 6.59 5.04
CA LEU A 31 -7.67 7.39 5.94
C LEU A 31 -9.16 7.18 5.65
N LYS A 32 -9.56 7.15 4.37
CA LYS A 32 -10.93 6.81 3.95
C LYS A 32 -11.34 5.39 4.32
N ALA A 33 -10.39 4.44 4.26
CA ALA A 33 -10.67 3.07 4.68
C ALA A 33 -10.87 2.98 6.21
N TYR A 34 -10.06 3.72 6.98
CA TYR A 34 -10.20 3.79 8.44
C TYR A 34 -11.48 4.48 8.91
N SER A 35 -11.99 5.47 8.16
CA SER A 35 -13.28 6.11 8.44
C SER A 35 -14.48 5.28 8.01
N GLY A 36 -14.27 4.14 7.32
CA GLY A 36 -15.32 3.29 6.78
C GLY A 36 -15.94 3.82 5.47
N GLU A 37 -15.38 4.87 4.87
CA GLU A 37 -15.83 5.42 3.59
C GLU A 37 -15.45 4.52 2.40
N SER A 38 -14.40 3.71 2.55
CA SER A 38 -13.94 2.76 1.54
C SER A 38 -13.48 1.43 2.12
N THR A 39 -13.35 0.42 1.27
CA THR A 39 -12.67 -0.84 1.59
C THR A 39 -11.41 -0.95 0.74
N ILE A 40 -10.31 -1.37 1.36
CA ILE A 40 -9.08 -1.69 0.64
C ILE A 40 -9.10 -3.17 0.26
N ALA A 41 -8.74 -3.48 -0.98
CA ALA A 41 -8.54 -4.84 -1.45
C ALA A 41 -7.17 -4.98 -2.11
N PHE A 42 -6.58 -6.17 -2.03
CA PHE A 42 -5.34 -6.55 -2.70
C PHE A 42 -5.29 -8.07 -2.84
N SER A 43 -4.43 -8.56 -3.73
CA SER A 43 -4.19 -10.00 -3.89
C SER A 43 -3.06 -10.49 -2.97
N SER A 44 -3.00 -11.80 -2.74
CA SER A 44 -1.85 -12.44 -2.10
C SER A 44 -0.56 -12.23 -2.89
N TRP A 45 -0.65 -12.16 -4.22
CA TRP A 45 0.48 -11.83 -5.10
C TRP A 45 1.07 -10.46 -4.77
N ASN A 46 0.24 -9.42 -4.64
CA ASN A 46 0.73 -8.08 -4.32
C ASN A 46 1.42 -8.03 -2.95
N ILE A 47 0.98 -8.83 -1.98
CA ILE A 47 1.66 -8.95 -0.68
C ILE A 47 3.05 -9.56 -0.84
N MET A 48 3.18 -10.63 -1.63
CA MET A 48 4.49 -11.26 -1.86
C MET A 48 5.48 -10.31 -2.55
N GLU A 49 5.02 -9.55 -3.55
CA GLU A 49 5.83 -8.52 -4.21
C GLU A 49 6.26 -7.43 -3.23
N THR A 50 5.35 -6.93 -2.40
CA THR A 50 5.67 -5.91 -1.38
C THR A 50 6.71 -6.44 -0.39
N LEU A 51 6.60 -7.69 0.05
CA LEU A 51 7.59 -8.29 0.94
C LEU A 51 8.97 -8.39 0.26
N GLY A 52 9.03 -8.82 -1.01
CA GLY A 52 10.27 -8.84 -1.77
C GLY A 52 10.90 -7.45 -1.95
N ALA A 53 10.07 -6.42 -2.20
CA ALA A 53 10.54 -5.05 -2.30
C ALA A 53 11.13 -4.52 -0.98
N PHE A 54 10.55 -4.89 0.17
CA PHE A 54 11.11 -4.52 1.48
C PHE A 54 12.38 -5.33 1.82
N ASP A 55 12.42 -6.60 1.47
CA ASP A 55 13.60 -7.45 1.67
C ASP A 55 14.79 -6.95 0.84
N GLU A 56 14.59 -6.54 -0.41
CA GLU A 56 15.66 -5.96 -1.25
C GLU A 56 16.26 -4.70 -0.62
N VAL A 57 15.42 -3.83 -0.05
CA VAL A 57 15.87 -2.61 0.64
C VAL A 57 16.65 -2.97 1.91
N TYR A 58 16.19 -3.95 2.69
CA TYR A 58 16.84 -4.42 3.91
C TYR A 58 18.19 -5.12 3.60
N PHE A 59 18.22 -5.99 2.58
CA PHE A 59 19.39 -6.79 2.22
C PHE A 59 20.49 -5.95 1.57
N ASN A 60 20.12 -4.95 0.77
CA ASN A 60 21.09 -4.03 0.15
C ASN A 60 21.54 -2.89 1.10
N GLY A 61 21.12 -2.89 2.36
CA GLY A 61 21.61 -1.94 3.38
C GLY A 61 21.17 -0.49 3.16
N TYR A 62 20.02 -0.27 2.51
CA TYR A 62 19.46 1.07 2.31
C TYR A 62 18.74 1.62 3.58
N ILE A 63 18.84 0.92 4.71
CA ILE A 63 18.34 1.31 6.04
C ILE A 63 19.39 1.00 7.11
#